data_AF-A0A6C0F9V8-F1
#
_entry.id   AF-A0A6C0F9V8-F1
#
_cell.length_a   1.000
_cell.length_b   1.000
_cell.length_c   1.000
_cell.angle_alpha   90.00
_cell.angle_beta   90.00
_cell.angle_gamma   90.00
#
_symmetry.space_group_name_H-M   'P 1'
#
loop_
_entity.id
_entity.type
_entity.pdbx_description
1 polymer ?
#
loop_
_entity_poly.entity_id
_entity_poly.type
_entity_poly.pdbx_seq_one_letter_code
_entity_poly.pdbx_strand_id
1 'polypeptide(L)'
;MESPFSQSSGISFYLEPILNSHYKTYQQIITVNCIPDGPLGNLVSPISVPKLSKYQQLSPLPSPNGYIDQCVYAVLRYPKNSGRKSMKFSDTFLGADDIPSLFGYLSKNGYQIQGDLTNMLFRSTVQLGGVSEQRLSGNRKLICFATFSG
;
A
#
# COMPACT_ATOMS: atom_id res chain seq x y z
N MET A 1 -20.61 10.26 15.58
CA MET A 1 -21.14 10.53 14.23
C MET A 1 -20.36 9.65 13.28
N GLU A 2 -21.03 8.77 12.54
CA GLU A 2 -20.37 7.99 11.49
C GLU A 2 -20.18 8.88 10.25
N SER A 3 -18.98 8.88 9.69
CA SER A 3 -18.68 9.63 8.48
C SER A 3 -19.27 8.87 7.28
N PRO A 4 -20.00 9.52 6.35
CA PRO A 4 -20.45 8.87 5.13
C PRO A 4 -19.28 8.42 4.22
N PHE A 5 -18.05 8.87 4.51
CA PHE A 5 -16.83 8.49 3.79
C PHE A 5 -16.11 7.28 4.39
N SER A 6 -16.61 6.70 5.50
CA SER A 6 -16.01 5.49 6.07
C SER A 6 -16.39 4.21 5.30
N GLN A 7 -17.49 4.22 4.55
CA GLN A 7 -18.00 3.09 3.78
C GLN A 7 -17.54 3.13 2.31
N SER A 8 -16.22 3.15 2.09
CA SER A 8 -15.64 3.07 0.74
C SER A 8 -14.96 1.72 0.52
N SER A 9 -15.38 0.99 -0.51
CA SER A 9 -14.75 -0.25 -0.99
C SER A 9 -13.58 0.00 -1.96
N GLY A 10 -13.17 1.27 -2.10
CA GLY A 10 -12.09 1.69 -2.98
C GLY A 10 -10.71 1.31 -2.43
N ILE A 11 -9.99 0.51 -3.22
CA ILE A 11 -8.62 0.09 -2.94
C ILE A 11 -7.70 0.86 -3.87
N SER A 12 -6.68 1.51 -3.31
CA SER A 12 -5.63 2.17 -4.09
C SER A 12 -4.30 1.47 -3.89
N PHE A 13 -3.66 1.12 -5.00
CA PHE A 13 -2.35 0.49 -5.01
C PHE A 13 -1.28 1.52 -5.26
N TYR A 14 -0.21 1.47 -4.47
CA TYR A 14 0.94 2.34 -4.58
C TYR A 14 2.22 1.52 -4.68
N LEU A 15 3.22 2.10 -5.35
CA LEU A 15 4.59 1.64 -5.32
C LEU A 15 5.37 2.53 -4.35
N GLU A 16 5.89 1.94 -3.29
CA GLU A 16 6.48 2.68 -2.17
C GLU A 16 7.89 2.18 -1.87
N PRO A 17 8.89 3.08 -1.79
CA PRO A 17 10.24 2.70 -1.40
C PRO A 17 10.32 2.52 0.12
N ILE A 18 10.78 1.35 0.54
CA ILE A 18 11.01 1.02 1.95
C ILE A 18 12.45 0.58 2.17
N LEU A 19 12.97 0.86 3.37
CA LEU A 19 14.27 0.35 3.80
C LEU A 19 14.12 -1.08 4.28
N ASN A 20 14.82 -2.01 3.63
CA ASN A 20 15.00 -3.36 4.14
C ASN A 20 16.10 -3.34 5.22
N SER A 21 15.72 -3.33 6.49
CA SER A 21 16.67 -3.26 7.62
C SER A 21 17.66 -4.44 7.67
N HIS A 22 17.32 -5.59 7.07
CA HIS A 22 18.19 -6.77 7.06
C HIS A 22 19.30 -6.63 6.03
N TYR A 23 18.96 -6.29 4.79
CA TYR A 23 19.95 -6.15 3.70
C TYR A 23 20.54 -4.73 3.60
N LYS A 24 20.03 -3.78 4.37
CA LYS A 24 20.41 -2.34 4.34
C LYS A 24 20.26 -1.72 2.95
N THR A 25 19.28 -2.21 2.18
CA THR A 25 18.98 -1.74 0.82
C THR A 25 17.55 -1.22 0.73
N TYR A 26 17.34 -0.29 -0.19
CA TYR A 26 15.99 0.18 -0.52
C TYR A 26 15.36 -0.78 -1.52
N GLN A 27 14.11 -1.15 -1.27
CA GLN A 27 13.30 -1.95 -2.18
C GLN A 27 11.97 -1.24 -2.43
N GLN A 28 11.48 -1.35 -3.67
CA GLN A 28 10.16 -0.85 -4.03
C GLN A 28 9.15 -1.97 -3.83
N ILE A 29 8.18 -1.74 -2.96
CA ILE A 29 7.11 -2.70 -2.70
C ILE A 29 5.76 -2.12 -3.06
N ILE A 30 4.80 -3.00 -3.32
CA ILE A 30 3.42 -2.63 -3.53
C ILE A 30 2.72 -2.49 -2.17
N THR A 31 2.09 -1.34 -1.96
CA THR A 31 1.34 -1.00 -0.75
C THR A 31 -0.09 -0.58 -1.07
N VAL A 32 -0.97 -0.66 -0.09
CA VAL A 32 -2.39 -0.31 -0.22
C VAL A 32 -2.84 0.70 0.84
N ASN A 33 -3.96 1.38 0.60
CA ASN A 33 -4.54 2.34 1.53
C ASN A 33 -5.14 1.69 2.79
N CYS A 34 -5.78 0.54 2.63
CA CYS A 34 -6.47 -0.19 3.69
C CYS A 34 -6.28 -1.72 3.53
N ILE A 35 -6.70 -2.49 4.53
CA ILE A 35 -6.84 -3.94 4.38
C ILE A 35 -8.13 -4.16 3.57
N PRO A 36 -8.05 -4.68 2.33
CA PRO A 36 -9.21 -4.83 1.47
C PRO A 36 -10.03 -6.06 1.88
N ASP A 37 -11.32 -6.00 1.57
CA ASP A 37 -12.20 -7.16 1.64
C ASP A 37 -11.87 -8.17 0.54
N GLY A 38 -12.30 -9.42 0.75
CA GLY A 38 -12.07 -10.52 -0.19
C GLY A 38 -10.71 -11.22 -0.04
N PRO A 39 -10.28 -12.01 -1.03
CA PRO A 39 -9.11 -12.88 -0.91
C PRO A 39 -7.79 -12.10 -0.81
N LEU A 40 -7.75 -10.85 -1.28
CA LEU A 40 -6.57 -9.98 -1.15
C LEU A 40 -6.31 -9.60 0.32
N GLY A 41 -7.33 -9.55 1.18
CA GLY A 41 -7.17 -9.27 2.61
C GLY A 41 -6.24 -10.27 3.33
N ASN A 42 -6.16 -11.51 2.85
CA ASN A 42 -5.24 -12.53 3.35
C ASN A 42 -3.79 -12.35 2.89
N LEU A 43 -3.56 -11.49 1.90
CA LEU A 43 -2.26 -11.14 1.34
C LEU A 43 -1.78 -9.76 1.79
N VAL A 44 -2.62 -8.94 2.41
CA VAL A 44 -2.23 -7.59 2.87
C VAL A 44 -1.91 -7.58 4.35
N SER A 45 -0.68 -7.24 4.74
CA SER A 45 -0.28 -7.14 6.15
C SER A 45 0.24 -5.74 6.49
N PRO A 46 -0.11 -5.20 7.67
CA PRO A 46 0.57 -4.01 8.17
C PRO A 46 2.04 -4.34 8.47
N ILE A 47 2.94 -3.44 8.07
CA ILE A 47 4.36 -3.48 8.39
C ILE A 47 4.78 -2.16 9.03
N SER A 48 5.64 -2.24 10.05
CA SER A 48 6.29 -1.06 10.62
C SER A 48 7.52 -0.71 9.77
N VAL A 49 7.54 0.50 9.22
CA VAL A 49 8.66 1.00 8.42
C VAL A 49 9.52 1.96 9.25
N PRO A 50 10.86 1.78 9.25
CA PRO A 50 11.75 2.73 9.92
C PRO A 50 11.78 4.07 9.16
N LYS A 51 12.21 5.13 9.85
CA LYS A 51 12.43 6.45 9.23
C LYS A 51 13.45 6.35 8.11
N LEU A 52 13.13 6.93 6.95
CA LEU A 52 14.09 7.00 5.84
C LEU A 52 15.16 8.08 6.04
N SER A 53 14.90 9.05 6.91
CA SER A 53 15.85 10.12 7.25
C SER A 53 15.73 10.52 8.72
N LYS A 54 16.87 10.89 9.32
CA LYS A 54 16.91 11.49 10.68
C LYS A 54 16.15 12.82 10.77
N TYR A 55 15.94 13.48 9.64
CA TYR A 55 15.21 14.74 9.54
C TYR A 55 13.70 14.53 9.30
N GLN A 56 13.26 13.28 9.08
CA GLN A 56 11.84 12.99 8.90
C GLN A 56 11.15 13.02 10.26
N GLN A 57 10.35 14.06 10.46
CA GLN A 57 9.50 14.25 11.62
C GLN A 57 8.06 14.01 11.21
N LEU A 58 7.31 13.30 12.05
CA LEU A 58 5.88 13.15 11.88
C LEU A 58 5.21 14.47 12.29
N SER A 59 4.25 14.92 11.49
CA SER A 59 3.46 16.10 11.85
C SER A 59 2.75 15.84 13.20
N PRO A 60 2.66 16.84 14.11
CA PRO A 60 2.01 16.68 15.41
C PRO A 60 0.49 16.48 15.31
N LEU A 61 -0.09 16.69 14.13
CA LEU A 61 -1.51 16.43 13.87
C LEU A 61 -1.77 14.91 13.83
N PRO A 62 -2.74 14.40 14.61
CA PRO A 62 -3.15 13.01 14.51
C PRO A 62 -3.62 12.72 13.08
N SER A 63 -3.32 11.52 12.59
CA SER A 63 -3.89 11.02 11.33
C SER A 63 -5.42 11.12 11.38
N PRO A 64 -6.14 11.27 10.24
CA PRO A 64 -7.60 11.27 10.21
C PRO A 64 -8.27 10.13 10.98
N ASN A 65 -7.54 9.03 11.20
CA ASN A 65 -7.99 7.86 11.94
C ASN A 65 -7.75 7.93 13.46
N GLY A 66 -7.26 9.05 13.99
CA GLY A 66 -7.05 9.27 15.44
C GLY A 66 -5.83 8.55 16.03
N TYR A 67 -5.19 7.66 15.28
CA TYR A 67 -4.01 6.91 15.71
C TYR A 67 -2.75 7.37 14.96
N ILE A 68 -1.61 7.42 15.67
CA ILE A 68 -0.27 7.58 15.08
C ILE A 68 0.13 6.20 14.53
N ASP A 69 -0.65 5.68 13.58
CA ASP A 69 -0.38 4.36 13.05
C ASP A 69 0.71 4.47 11.98
N GLN A 70 1.93 4.12 12.38
CA GLN A 70 3.14 4.14 11.53
C GLN A 70 3.16 2.95 10.55
N CYS A 71 2.09 2.13 10.56
CA CYS A 71 1.99 0.94 9.76
C CYS A 71 1.66 1.26 8.31
N VAL A 72 2.43 0.69 7.40
CA VAL A 72 2.13 0.66 5.97
C VAL A 72 1.51 -0.68 5.63
N TYR A 73 0.41 -0.70 4.90
CA TYR A 73 -0.20 -1.95 4.45
C TYR A 73 0.54 -2.45 3.21
N ALA A 74 1.39 -3.46 3.38
CA ALA A 74 2.16 -4.05 2.30
C ALA A 74 1.47 -5.30 1.75
N VAL A 75 1.57 -5.50 0.43
CA VAL A 75 1.08 -6.71 -0.22
C VAL A 75 2.16 -7.78 -0.15
N LEU A 76 1.82 -8.89 0.50
CA LEU A 76 2.64 -10.09 0.62
C LEU A 76 2.50 -10.94 -0.64
N ARG A 77 3.59 -11.60 -1.03
CA ARG A 77 3.58 -12.60 -2.10
C ARG A 77 2.87 -13.88 -1.70
N TYR A 78 2.93 -14.22 -0.42
CA TYR A 78 2.34 -15.43 0.15
C TYR A 78 1.26 -15.09 1.18
N PRO A 79 0.28 -15.99 1.41
CA PRO A 79 -0.74 -15.80 2.43
C PRO A 79 -0.12 -15.59 3.81
N LYS A 80 -0.81 -14.82 4.66
CA LYS A 80 -0.43 -14.58 6.06
C LYS A 80 -0.08 -15.84 6.86
N ASN A 81 -0.62 -16.99 6.50
CA ASN A 81 -0.40 -18.24 7.24
C ASN A 81 0.88 -18.98 6.81
N SER A 82 1.56 -18.51 5.75
CA SER A 82 2.76 -19.13 5.18
C SER A 82 4.04 -18.95 6.03
N GLY A 83 3.99 -18.16 7.10
CA GLY A 83 5.15 -17.91 7.98
C GLY A 83 6.24 -16.99 7.40
N ARG A 84 6.24 -16.75 6.07
CA ARG A 84 7.16 -15.83 5.37
C ARG A 84 6.66 -14.38 5.41
N LYS A 85 6.68 -13.75 6.58
CA LYS A 85 6.33 -12.31 6.76
C LYS A 85 7.52 -11.41 7.08
N SER A 86 8.70 -12.00 7.28
CA SER A 86 9.87 -11.27 7.76
C SER A 86 10.63 -10.63 6.60
N MET A 87 11.07 -9.38 6.79
CA MET A 87 11.95 -8.64 5.87
C MET A 87 13.27 -9.37 5.54
N LYS A 88 13.61 -10.43 6.30
CA LYS A 88 14.71 -11.35 6.02
C LYS A 88 14.56 -12.07 4.67
N PHE A 89 13.34 -12.37 4.25
CA PHE A 89 13.08 -12.99 2.96
C PHE A 89 12.84 -11.91 1.92
N SER A 90 13.70 -11.84 0.91
CA SER A 90 13.63 -10.85 -0.17
C SER A 90 12.38 -11.00 -1.04
N ASP A 91 11.73 -12.17 -1.03
CA ASP A 91 10.52 -12.48 -1.79
C ASP A 91 9.22 -12.33 -0.97
N THR A 92 9.29 -11.73 0.23
CA THR A 92 8.12 -11.57 1.12
C THR A 92 7.05 -10.68 0.50
N PHE A 93 7.46 -9.57 -0.12
CA PHE A 93 6.58 -8.52 -0.61
C PHE A 93 6.55 -8.53 -2.13
N LEU A 94 5.43 -8.09 -2.70
CA LEU A 94 5.36 -7.85 -4.15
C LEU A 94 6.17 -6.60 -4.51
N GLY A 95 7.03 -6.74 -5.52
CA GLY A 95 7.84 -5.65 -6.05
C GLY A 95 7.23 -4.98 -7.27
N ALA A 96 7.97 -4.05 -7.88
CA ALA A 96 7.57 -3.40 -9.14
C ALA A 96 7.41 -4.41 -10.30
N ASP A 97 8.26 -5.45 -10.34
CA ASP A 97 8.23 -6.47 -11.39
C ASP A 97 6.98 -7.38 -11.31
N ASP A 98 6.32 -7.43 -10.15
CA ASP A 98 5.13 -8.26 -9.92
C ASP A 98 3.82 -7.54 -10.28
N ILE A 99 3.85 -6.30 -10.75
CA ILE A 99 2.64 -5.53 -11.13
C ILE A 99 1.76 -6.27 -12.15
N PRO A 100 2.30 -6.90 -13.22
CA PRO A 100 1.48 -7.67 -14.16
C PRO A 100 0.78 -8.86 -13.48
N SER A 101 1.49 -9.56 -12.59
CA SER A 101 0.95 -10.69 -11.82
C SER A 101 -0.14 -10.23 -10.85
N LEU A 102 0.02 -9.06 -10.24
CA LEU A 102 -1.01 -8.43 -9.41
C LEU A 102 -2.29 -8.18 -10.22
N PHE A 103 -2.19 -7.59 -11.41
CA PHE A 103 -3.37 -7.35 -12.25
C PHE A 103 -4.07 -8.65 -12.65
N GLY A 104 -3.30 -9.67 -13.02
CA GLY A 104 -3.85 -11.01 -13.30
C GLY A 104 -4.58 -11.61 -12.09
N TYR A 105 -4.02 -11.45 -10.89
CA TYR A 105 -4.66 -11.90 -9.65
C TYR A 105 -5.95 -11.14 -9.34
N LEU A 106 -5.94 -9.82 -9.48
CA LEU A 106 -7.11 -8.97 -9.25
C LEU A 106 -8.27 -9.36 -10.18
N SER A 107 -8.01 -9.45 -11.49
CA SER A 107 -9.03 -9.85 -12.47
C SER A 107 -9.57 -11.26 -12.22
N LYS A 108 -8.73 -12.21 -11.80
CA LYS A 108 -9.16 -13.59 -11.51
C LYS A 108 -10.05 -13.69 -10.27
N ASN A 109 -9.85 -12.81 -9.28
CA ASN A 109 -10.53 -12.86 -7.99
C ASN A 109 -11.71 -11.87 -7.87
N GLY A 110 -12.21 -11.34 -9.00
CA GLY A 110 -13.39 -10.48 -9.02
C GLY A 110 -13.14 -9.02 -8.60
N TYR A 111 -11.89 -8.57 -8.58
CA TYR A 111 -11.58 -7.15 -8.40
C TYR A 111 -11.68 -6.43 -9.75
N GLN A 112 -12.42 -5.33 -9.78
CA GLN A 112 -12.53 -4.48 -10.96
C GLN A 112 -11.48 -3.38 -10.90
N ILE A 113 -10.56 -3.37 -11.86
CA ILE A 113 -9.53 -2.34 -11.99
C ILE A 113 -10.15 -1.12 -12.68
N GLN A 114 -10.12 0.03 -12.02
CA GLN A 114 -10.72 1.26 -12.52
C GLN A 114 -9.71 2.07 -13.34
N GLY A 115 -9.60 1.73 -14.62
CA GLY A 115 -8.70 2.40 -15.56
C GLY A 115 -9.03 3.88 -15.78
N ASP A 116 -10.31 4.22 -15.91
CA ASP A 116 -10.75 5.59 -16.21
C ASP A 116 -10.45 6.56 -15.07
N LEU A 117 -10.76 6.17 -13.81
CA LEU A 117 -10.39 6.96 -12.64
C LEU A 117 -8.88 7.11 -12.52
N THR A 118 -8.14 6.01 -12.73
CA THR A 118 -6.68 6.02 -12.68
C THR A 118 -6.12 6.99 -13.72
N ASN A 119 -6.61 6.95 -14.96
CA ASN A 119 -6.20 7.85 -16.04
C ASN A 119 -6.56 9.32 -15.77
N MET A 120 -7.77 9.58 -15.25
CA MET A 120 -8.18 10.92 -14.84
C MET A 120 -7.22 11.50 -13.80
N LEU A 121 -6.84 10.70 -12.82
CA LEU A 121 -5.97 11.12 -11.73
C LEU A 121 -4.52 11.33 -12.20
N PHE A 122 -4.01 10.47 -13.08
CA PHE A 122 -2.69 10.69 -13.71
C PHE A 122 -2.63 11.94 -14.59
N ARG A 123 -3.74 12.30 -15.24
CA ARG A 123 -3.83 13.53 -16.04
C ARG A 123 -4.07 14.78 -15.19
N SER A 124 -4.62 14.60 -13.99
CA SER A 124 -4.88 15.71 -13.07
C SER A 124 -3.59 16.22 -12.42
N THR A 125 -3.63 17.46 -11.94
CA THR A 125 -2.57 18.04 -11.09
C THR A 125 -2.61 17.50 -9.66
N VAL A 126 -3.60 16.67 -9.32
CA VAL A 126 -3.77 16.09 -7.98
C VAL A 126 -2.76 14.96 -7.81
N GLN A 127 -1.70 15.23 -7.04
CA GLN A 127 -0.66 14.25 -6.74
C GLN A 127 -1.18 13.22 -5.72
N LEU A 128 -1.73 12.11 -6.22
CA LEU A 128 -2.05 10.94 -5.40
C LEU A 128 -0.80 10.09 -5.21
N GLY A 129 0.08 10.56 -4.34
CA GLY A 129 1.42 10.03 -4.14
C GLY A 129 2.26 11.01 -3.35
N GLY A 130 3.57 10.81 -3.32
CA GLY A 130 4.47 11.76 -2.68
C GLY A 130 4.93 11.35 -1.29
N VAL A 131 5.74 12.24 -0.70
CA VAL A 131 6.16 12.15 0.69
C VAL A 131 4.99 12.58 1.58
N SER A 132 4.66 11.77 2.57
CA SER A 132 3.61 12.10 3.54
C SER A 132 4.25 12.49 4.86
N GLU A 133 3.78 13.58 5.47
CA GLU A 133 4.17 13.95 6.84
C GLU A 133 3.59 13.00 7.91
N GLN A 134 2.67 12.13 7.51
CA GLN A 134 2.03 11.13 8.38
C GLN A 134 2.67 9.75 8.25
N ARG A 135 3.64 9.57 7.33
CA ARG A 135 4.30 8.28 7.10
C ARG A 135 5.81 8.43 7.07
N LEU A 136 6.50 7.35 7.45
CA LEU A 136 7.95 7.30 7.51
C LEU A 136 8.60 6.74 6.25
N SER A 137 7.80 6.19 5.35
CA SER A 137 8.18 5.70 4.02
C SER A 137 8.35 6.84 3.01
N GLY A 138 9.01 6.54 1.89
CA GLY A 138 9.42 7.55 0.92
C GLY A 138 8.33 7.95 -0.06
N ASN A 139 8.73 8.53 -1.18
CA ASN A 139 7.80 8.97 -2.22
C ASN A 139 7.05 7.78 -2.83
N ARG A 140 5.76 7.65 -2.51
CA ARG A 140 4.89 6.63 -3.09
C ARG A 140 4.32 7.09 -4.43
N LYS A 141 4.22 6.17 -5.39
CA LYS A 141 3.61 6.42 -6.70
C LYS A 141 2.32 5.61 -6.83
N LEU A 142 1.23 6.21 -7.28
CA LEU A 142 0.02 5.46 -7.58
C LEU A 142 0.28 4.45 -8.71
N ILE A 143 -0.28 3.25 -8.59
CA ILE A 143 -0.30 2.22 -9.63
C ILE A 143 -1.69 2.20 -10.27
N CYS A 144 -2.72 1.90 -9.47
CA CYS A 144 -4.10 1.83 -9.93
C CYS A 144 -5.11 1.91 -8.78
N PHE A 145 -6.37 2.13 -9.15
CA PHE A 145 -7.52 1.91 -8.29
C PHE A 145 -8.21 0.60 -8.64
N ALA A 146 -8.68 -0.11 -7.62
CA ALA A 146 -9.57 -1.25 -7.79
C ALA A 146 -10.71 -1.20 -6.79
N THR A 147 -11.82 -1.83 -7.15
CA THR A 147 -12.95 -2.06 -6.25
C THR A 147 -13.27 -3.54 -6.22
N PHE A 148 -13.63 -4.03 -5.03
CA PHE A 148 -14.13 -5.38 -4.87
C PHE A 148 -15.66 -5.37 -4.94
N SER A 149 -16.22 -6.09 -5.90
CA SER A 149 -17.65 -6.39 -5.97
C SER A 149 -17.84 -7.84 -5.54
N GLY A 150 -17.98 -8.06 -4.23
CA GLY A 150 -18.28 -9.35 -3.62
C GLY A 150 -19.75 -9.50 -3.31
#